data_AF-A0A5C9ANP4-F1
#
_entry.id   AF-A0A5C9ANP4-F1
#
_cell.length_a   1.000
_cell.length_b   1.000
_cell.length_c   1.000
_cell.angle_alpha   90.00
_cell.angle_beta   90.00
_cell.angle_gamma   90.00
#
_symmetry.space_group_name_H-M   'P 1'
#
loop_
_entity.id
_entity.type
_entity.pdbx_description
1 polymer ?
#
loop_
_entity_poly.entity_id
_entity_poly.type
_entity_poly.pdbx_seq_one_letter_code
_entity_poly.pdbx_strand_id
1 'polypeptide(L)'
;DLPMMVENNTSAYGTGFTVTIEAAEGVTTGVSAADRITTVRAAIADGAKPSDLNRPGHVFPLRAQAGGVLTRGGHTEATIDLMTLAGFKPAGVLCELTNDDGTMARAPECIEFANKHNMALVTIEDLVAYRQAHERKAS
;
A
#
# COMPACT_ATOMS: atom_id res chain seq x y z
N ASP A 1 -12.82 -12.40 -0.76
CA ASP A 1 -13.64 -11.18 -0.80
C ASP A 1 -13.18 -10.22 0.28
N LEU A 2 -13.08 -8.94 -0.06
CA LEU A 2 -12.64 -7.83 0.79
C LEU A 2 -13.52 -6.61 0.48
N PRO A 3 -14.72 -6.51 1.08
CA PRO A 3 -15.59 -5.36 0.87
C PRO A 3 -14.97 -4.08 1.45
N MET A 4 -15.42 -2.94 0.92
CA MET A 4 -15.05 -1.62 1.46
C MET A 4 -15.49 -1.51 2.91
N MET A 5 -14.69 -0.81 3.73
CA MET A 5 -14.96 -0.66 5.17
C MET A 5 -16.27 0.09 5.45
N VAL A 6 -16.61 1.06 4.60
CA VAL A 6 -17.83 1.87 4.70
C VAL A 6 -18.47 2.01 3.32
N GLU A 7 -19.79 2.13 3.28
CA GLU A 7 -20.54 2.31 2.02
C GLU A 7 -20.33 3.71 1.44
N ASN A 8 -20.39 4.75 2.26
CA ASN A 8 -20.17 6.14 1.86
C ASN A 8 -18.88 6.69 2.48
N ASN A 9 -17.79 6.69 1.70
CA ASN A 9 -16.49 7.15 2.18
C ASN A 9 -16.40 8.68 2.14
N THR A 10 -16.34 9.30 3.31
CA THR A 10 -16.23 10.76 3.51
C THR A 10 -14.82 11.23 3.85
N SER A 11 -13.81 10.34 3.78
CA SER A 11 -12.41 10.75 4.01
C SER A 11 -11.95 11.74 2.95
N ALA A 12 -11.17 12.75 3.36
CA ALA A 12 -10.75 13.85 2.49
C ALA A 12 -10.08 13.40 1.18
N TYR A 13 -9.36 12.28 1.22
CA TYR A 13 -8.65 11.73 0.06
C TYR A 13 -9.33 10.48 -0.54
N GLY A 14 -10.50 10.09 -0.05
CA GLY A 14 -11.22 8.89 -0.48
C GLY A 14 -10.39 7.61 -0.37
N THR A 15 -9.56 7.48 0.68
CA THR A 15 -8.65 6.34 0.84
C THR A 15 -9.43 5.03 0.86
N GLY A 16 -9.05 4.10 -0.01
CA GLY A 16 -9.81 2.90 -0.31
C GLY A 16 -9.71 1.78 0.73
N PHE A 17 -9.96 2.05 2.01
CA PHE A 17 -9.92 1.05 3.07
C PHE A 17 -10.96 -0.05 2.86
N THR A 18 -10.51 -1.31 2.89
CA THR A 18 -11.40 -2.47 3.04
C THR A 18 -11.61 -2.78 4.53
N VAL A 19 -12.48 -3.73 4.83
CA VAL A 19 -12.49 -4.38 6.15
C VAL A 19 -11.07 -4.83 6.53
N THR A 20 -10.69 -4.67 7.80
CA THR A 20 -9.37 -5.08 8.28
C THR A 20 -9.26 -6.60 8.33
N ILE A 21 -8.03 -7.10 8.21
CA ILE A 21 -7.75 -8.53 8.07
C ILE A 21 -6.67 -9.01 9.04
N GLU A 22 -6.73 -10.30 9.31
CA GLU A 22 -5.73 -11.08 10.03
C GLU A 22 -5.57 -12.43 9.32
N ALA A 23 -4.38 -13.04 9.30
CA ALA A 23 -4.27 -14.42 8.81
C ALA A 23 -5.13 -15.36 9.68
N ALA A 24 -5.77 -16.35 9.05
CA ALA A 24 -6.51 -17.38 9.78
C ALA A 24 -5.59 -18.33 10.57
N GLU A 25 -4.34 -18.49 10.12
CA GLU A 25 -3.36 -19.42 10.67
C GLU A 25 -1.98 -18.75 10.80
N GLY A 26 -1.13 -19.29 11.68
CA GLY A 26 0.26 -18.84 11.83
C GLY A 26 0.42 -17.49 12.54
N VAL A 27 -0.61 -17.04 13.26
CA VAL A 27 -0.62 -15.81 14.05
C VAL A 27 -1.12 -16.08 15.46
N THR A 28 -0.90 -15.12 16.36
CA THR A 28 -1.36 -15.14 17.75
C THR A 28 -2.40 -14.05 17.97
N THR A 29 -1.96 -12.83 18.24
CA THR A 29 -2.82 -11.66 18.45
C THR A 29 -2.91 -10.77 17.22
N GLY A 30 -2.13 -11.05 16.16
CA GLY A 30 -2.20 -10.31 14.91
C GLY A 30 -1.36 -9.04 14.84
N VAL A 31 -1.11 -8.41 15.99
CA VAL A 31 -0.51 -7.08 16.04
C VAL A 31 1.02 -7.08 15.94
N SER A 32 1.67 -8.21 16.22
CA SER A 32 3.13 -8.32 16.18
C SER A 32 3.66 -8.10 14.76
N ALA A 33 4.92 -7.67 14.61
CA ALA A 33 5.53 -7.52 13.29
C ALA A 33 5.50 -8.84 12.49
N ALA A 34 5.74 -9.98 13.17
CA ALA A 34 5.66 -11.30 12.55
C ALA A 34 4.24 -11.61 12.09
N ASP A 35 3.23 -11.36 12.94
CA ASP A 35 1.84 -11.69 12.65
C ASP A 35 1.27 -10.82 11.50
N ARG A 36 1.63 -9.53 11.46
CA ARG A 36 1.25 -8.63 10.36
C ARG A 36 1.88 -9.10 9.04
N ILE A 37 3.14 -9.51 9.05
CA ILE A 37 3.80 -10.06 7.85
C ILE A 37 3.16 -11.38 7.41
N THR A 38 2.81 -12.27 8.34
CA THR A 38 2.05 -13.50 8.03
C THR A 38 0.71 -13.16 7.39
N THR A 39 0.00 -12.17 7.92
CA THR A 39 -1.27 -11.67 7.35
C THR A 39 -1.11 -11.11 5.95
N VAL A 40 -0.09 -10.27 5.71
CA VAL A 40 0.21 -9.73 4.38
C VAL A 40 0.49 -10.87 3.40
N ARG A 41 1.33 -11.85 3.79
CA ARG A 41 1.67 -13.01 2.95
C ARG A 41 0.45 -13.87 2.62
N ALA A 42 -0.41 -14.13 3.60
CA ALA A 42 -1.66 -14.86 3.38
C ALA A 42 -2.57 -14.12 2.38
N ALA A 43 -2.69 -12.80 2.52
CA ALA A 43 -3.54 -11.98 1.65
C ALA A 43 -3.05 -11.91 0.20
N ILE A 44 -1.73 -11.97 -0.02
CA ILE A 44 -1.11 -11.91 -1.35
C ILE A 44 -0.70 -13.28 -1.89
N ALA A 45 -1.05 -14.39 -1.24
CA ALA A 45 -0.70 -15.73 -1.72
C ALA A 45 -1.36 -16.03 -3.08
N ASP A 46 -0.70 -16.86 -3.89
CA ASP A 46 -1.32 -17.37 -5.12
C ASP A 46 -2.42 -18.36 -4.73
N GLY A 47 -3.64 -18.12 -5.21
CA GLY A 47 -4.82 -18.89 -4.81
C GLY A 47 -5.40 -18.52 -3.44
N ALA A 48 -5.02 -17.38 -2.86
CA ALA A 48 -5.62 -16.89 -1.62
C ALA A 48 -7.15 -16.88 -1.70
N LYS A 49 -7.80 -17.49 -0.70
CA LYS A 49 -9.26 -17.60 -0.59
C LYS A 49 -9.79 -16.78 0.59
N PRO A 50 -11.09 -16.42 0.61
CA PRO A 50 -11.64 -15.57 1.67
C PRO A 50 -11.42 -16.12 3.09
N SER A 51 -11.41 -17.44 3.26
CA SER A 51 -11.23 -18.15 4.53
C SER A 51 -9.80 -18.13 5.08
N ASP A 52 -8.81 -17.72 4.28
CA ASP A 52 -7.42 -17.60 4.74
C ASP A 52 -7.21 -16.35 5.61
N LEU A 53 -8.25 -15.50 5.68
CA LEU A 53 -8.24 -14.23 6.38
C LEU A 53 -9.43 -14.14 7.34
N ASN A 54 -9.16 -13.85 8.60
CA ASN A 54 -10.16 -13.41 9.56
C ASN A 54 -10.47 -11.92 9.38
N ARG A 55 -11.67 -11.49 9.80
CA ARG A 55 -12.17 -10.11 9.73
C ARG A 55 -13.01 -9.85 11.00
N PRO A 56 -12.76 -8.77 11.77
CA PRO A 56 -11.70 -7.76 11.60
C PRO A 56 -10.30 -8.32 11.94
N GLY A 57 -9.27 -7.49 11.78
CA GLY A 57 -7.88 -7.76 12.17
C GLY A 57 -7.02 -6.50 12.22
N HIS A 58 -5.69 -6.68 12.23
CA HIS A 58 -4.71 -5.60 12.45
C HIS A 58 -3.98 -5.10 11.20
N VAL A 59 -4.23 -5.70 10.03
CA VAL A 59 -3.73 -5.22 8.73
C VAL A 59 -4.88 -4.54 7.97
N PHE A 60 -4.57 -3.44 7.29
CA PHE A 60 -5.54 -2.57 6.62
C PHE A 60 -5.31 -2.61 5.10
N PRO A 61 -6.00 -3.49 4.35
CA PRO A 61 -5.87 -3.51 2.90
C PRO A 61 -6.48 -2.23 2.31
N LEU A 62 -5.81 -1.71 1.29
CA LEU A 62 -6.25 -0.58 0.50
C LEU A 62 -6.50 -1.02 -0.94
N ARG A 63 -7.63 -0.61 -1.50
CA ARG A 63 -7.95 -0.85 -2.90
C ARG A 63 -7.50 0.35 -3.75
N ALA A 64 -6.51 0.14 -4.60
CA ALA A 64 -6.09 1.12 -5.60
C ALA A 64 -7.17 1.32 -6.67
N GLN A 65 -7.27 2.52 -7.21
CA GLN A 65 -8.10 2.80 -8.39
C GLN A 65 -7.52 2.14 -9.64
N ALA A 66 -8.40 1.67 -10.52
CA ALA A 66 -7.98 1.24 -11.85
C ALA A 66 -7.34 2.42 -12.58
N GLY A 67 -6.19 2.19 -13.24
CA GLY A 67 -5.39 3.22 -13.88
C GLY A 67 -4.24 3.78 -13.03
N GLY A 68 -4.17 3.43 -11.74
CA GLY A 68 -3.03 3.78 -10.87
C GLY A 68 -2.85 5.29 -10.71
N VAL A 69 -1.61 5.77 -10.66
CA VAL A 69 -1.31 7.18 -10.37
C VAL A 69 -1.83 8.15 -11.43
N LEU A 70 -2.12 7.66 -12.65
CA LEU A 70 -2.73 8.45 -13.71
C LEU A 70 -4.21 8.77 -13.44
N THR A 71 -4.86 7.98 -12.58
CA THR A 71 -6.26 8.18 -12.18
C THR A 71 -6.35 8.86 -10.81
N ARG A 72 -5.49 8.47 -9.85
CA ARG A 72 -5.42 9.06 -8.52
C ARG A 72 -3.98 9.14 -8.06
N GLY A 73 -3.46 10.35 -7.85
CA GLY A 73 -2.10 10.59 -7.34
C GLY A 73 -1.95 10.30 -5.84
N GLY A 74 -2.22 9.06 -5.40
CA GLY A 74 -2.10 8.64 -4.01
C GLY A 74 -1.04 7.56 -3.79
N HIS A 75 -0.60 7.40 -2.54
CA HIS A 75 0.38 6.37 -2.16
C HIS A 75 -0.11 4.94 -2.42
N THR A 76 -1.43 4.71 -2.34
CA THR A 76 -2.04 3.43 -2.68
C THR A 76 -1.75 3.05 -4.12
N GLU A 77 -2.05 3.94 -5.06
CA GLU A 77 -1.80 3.73 -6.48
C GLU A 77 -0.30 3.66 -6.79
N ALA A 78 0.50 4.56 -6.22
CA ALA A 78 1.94 4.58 -6.42
C ALA A 78 2.60 3.26 -5.99
N THR A 79 2.14 2.66 -4.89
CA THR A 79 2.63 1.36 -4.41
C THR A 79 2.37 0.27 -5.46
N ILE A 80 1.16 0.18 -5.98
CA ILE A 80 0.80 -0.84 -6.98
C ILE A 80 1.55 -0.62 -8.29
N ASP A 81 1.67 0.62 -8.75
CA ASP A 81 2.37 0.96 -9.97
C ASP A 81 3.87 0.64 -9.89
N LEU A 82 4.53 0.99 -8.78
CA LEU A 82 5.95 0.67 -8.57
C LEU A 82 6.20 -0.84 -8.58
N MET A 83 5.35 -1.62 -7.90
CA MET A 83 5.49 -3.09 -7.90
C MET A 83 5.28 -3.67 -9.30
N THR A 84 4.30 -3.16 -10.05
CA THR A 84 4.01 -3.59 -11.41
C THR A 84 5.13 -3.24 -12.37
N LEU A 85 5.66 -2.01 -12.32
CA LEU A 85 6.79 -1.56 -13.13
C LEU A 85 8.08 -2.35 -12.85
N ALA A 86 8.25 -2.82 -11.61
CA ALA A 86 9.36 -3.69 -11.24
C ALA A 86 9.16 -5.18 -11.61
N GLY A 87 8.02 -5.55 -12.21
CA GLY A 87 7.72 -6.92 -12.62
C GLY A 87 7.26 -7.84 -11.47
N PHE A 88 6.88 -7.28 -10.33
CA PHE A 88 6.35 -8.03 -9.19
C PHE A 88 4.81 -8.08 -9.22
N LYS A 89 4.24 -8.90 -8.31
CA LYS A 89 2.80 -8.94 -8.07
C LYS A 89 2.30 -7.53 -7.70
N PRO A 90 1.13 -7.08 -8.18
CA PRO A 90 0.58 -5.76 -7.86
C PRO A 90 0.06 -5.72 -6.42
N ALA A 91 0.97 -5.75 -5.44
CA ALA A 91 0.71 -5.68 -4.03
C ALA A 91 1.95 -5.16 -3.29
N GLY A 92 1.76 -4.28 -2.32
CA GLY A 92 2.84 -3.76 -1.49
C GLY A 92 2.35 -3.34 -0.12
N VAL A 93 3.30 -3.07 0.78
CA VAL A 93 3.04 -2.55 2.12
C VAL A 93 3.48 -1.09 2.15
N LEU A 94 2.65 -0.23 2.72
CA LEU A 94 2.96 1.19 2.89
C LEU A 94 2.63 1.64 4.31
N CYS A 95 3.39 2.61 4.80
CA CYS A 95 3.16 3.30 6.06
C CYS A 95 3.79 4.69 5.95
N GLU A 96 3.16 5.69 6.54
CA GLU A 96 3.66 7.05 6.56
C GLU A 96 4.87 7.18 7.49
N LEU A 97 5.84 8.00 7.09
CA LEU A 97 6.99 8.32 7.93
C LEU A 97 6.62 9.45 8.90
N THR A 98 6.86 9.19 10.19
CA THR A 98 6.54 10.10 11.29
C THR A 98 7.81 10.40 12.07
N ASN A 99 7.97 11.65 12.48
CA ASN A 99 9.05 12.09 13.35
C ASN A 99 8.82 11.60 14.79
N ASP A 100 9.88 11.52 15.60
CA ASP A 100 9.80 11.07 16.99
C ASP A 100 8.92 11.98 17.87
N ASP A 101 8.73 13.24 17.48
CA ASP A 101 7.84 14.20 18.15
C ASP A 101 6.35 14.03 17.79
N GLY A 102 6.03 13.06 16.93
CA GLY A 102 4.68 12.76 16.46
C GLY A 102 4.21 13.57 15.26
N THR A 103 5.02 14.50 14.75
CA THR A 103 4.70 15.22 13.51
C THR A 103 4.99 14.37 12.27
N MET A 104 4.34 14.67 11.15
CA MET A 104 4.65 13.99 9.88
C MET A 104 5.98 14.47 9.32
N ALA A 105 6.84 13.53 8.91
CA ALA A 105 8.08 13.86 8.21
C ALA A 105 7.77 14.61 6.90
N ARG A 106 8.56 15.64 6.59
CA ARG A 106 8.44 16.41 5.33
C ARG A 106 9.65 16.11 4.46
N ALA A 107 9.72 16.79 3.31
CA ALA A 107 10.75 16.50 2.30
C ALA A 107 12.18 16.48 2.86
N PRO A 108 12.63 17.43 3.70
CA PRO A 108 13.98 17.38 4.29
C PRO A 108 14.22 16.12 5.12
N GLU A 109 13.28 15.75 6.00
CA GLU A 109 13.39 14.57 6.87
C GLU A 109 13.32 13.27 6.05
N CYS A 110 12.45 13.21 5.03
CA CYS A 110 12.37 12.07 4.12
C CYS A 110 13.68 11.86 3.35
N ILE A 111 14.34 12.93 2.90
CA ILE A 111 15.64 12.86 2.21
C ILE A 111 16.71 12.31 3.17
N GLU A 112 16.77 12.81 4.40
CA GLU A 112 17.71 12.32 5.41
C GLU A 112 17.47 10.83 5.71
N PHE A 113 16.21 10.44 5.94
CA PHE A 113 15.82 9.06 6.21
C PHE A 113 16.20 8.13 5.04
N ALA A 114 15.88 8.54 3.81
CA ALA A 114 16.20 7.78 2.60
C ALA A 114 17.71 7.55 2.46
N ASN A 115 18.52 8.59 2.65
CA ASN A 115 19.99 8.49 2.60
C ASN A 115 20.54 7.58 3.70
N LYS A 116 20.06 7.74 4.94
CA LYS A 116 20.49 6.94 6.10
C LYS A 116 20.21 5.45 5.91
N HIS A 117 19.07 5.11 5.32
CA HIS A 117 18.62 3.73 5.13
C HIS A 117 18.89 3.16 3.74
N ASN A 118 19.63 3.89 2.89
CA ASN A 118 19.92 3.52 1.50
C ASN A 118 18.65 3.15 0.71
N MET A 119 17.62 3.99 0.84
CA MET A 119 16.36 3.85 0.12
C MET A 119 16.26 4.88 -1.00
N ALA A 120 15.67 4.49 -2.13
CA ALA A 120 15.34 5.44 -3.17
C ALA A 120 14.19 6.35 -2.72
N LEU A 121 14.28 7.64 -3.02
CA LEU A 121 13.21 8.61 -2.82
C LEU A 121 12.72 9.09 -4.19
N VAL A 122 11.42 8.99 -4.43
CA VAL A 122 10.75 9.45 -5.65
C VAL A 122 9.46 10.18 -5.29
N THR A 123 8.98 11.04 -6.19
CA THR A 123 7.66 11.68 -6.02
C THR A 123 6.59 10.98 -6.86
N ILE A 124 5.32 11.16 -6.48
CA ILE A 124 4.19 10.71 -7.30
C ILE A 124 4.19 11.43 -8.65
N GLU A 125 4.60 12.70 -8.70
CA GLU A 125 4.73 13.47 -9.94
C GLU A 125 5.76 12.85 -10.90
N ASP A 126 6.93 12.44 -10.39
CA ASP A 126 7.94 11.73 -11.19
C ASP A 126 7.39 10.41 -11.74
N LEU A 127 6.65 9.66 -10.93
CA LEU A 127 6.03 8.40 -11.35
C LEU A 127 4.96 8.61 -12.42
N VAL A 128 4.13 9.66 -12.28
CA VAL A 128 3.15 10.06 -13.29
C VAL A 128 3.86 10.42 -14.60
N ALA A 129 4.89 11.27 -14.54
CA ALA A 129 5.67 11.67 -15.72
C ALA A 129 6.32 10.45 -16.40
N TYR A 130 6.89 9.54 -15.61
CA TYR A 130 7.49 8.30 -16.09
C TYR A 130 6.46 7.44 -16.83
N ARG A 131 5.29 7.17 -16.22
CA ARG A 131 4.24 6.35 -16.84
C ARG A 131 3.70 6.98 -18.13
N GLN A 132 3.45 8.29 -18.13
CA GLN A 132 2.99 8.99 -19.33
C GLN A 132 3.98 8.90 -20.50
N ALA A 133 5.29 8.96 -20.21
CA ALA A 133 6.33 8.87 -21.24
C ALA A 133 6.49 7.46 -21.82
N HIS A 134 6.18 6.41 -21.05
CA HIS A 134 6.38 5.02 -21.44
C HIS A 134 5.11 4.37 -22.01
N GLU A 135 3.92 4.73 -21.54
CA GLU A 135 2.65 4.21 -22.07
C GLU A 135 2.30 4.82 -23.44
N ARG A 136 2.68 6.09 -23.69
CA ARG A 136 2.54 6.73 -25.02
C ARG A 136 3.39 6.09 -26.12
N LYS A 137 4.42 5.32 -25.77
CA LYS A 137 5.29 4.63 -26.75
C LYS A 137 4.80 3.23 -27.10
N ALA A 138 3.87 2.69 -26.31
CA ALA A 138 3.31 1.36 -26.49
C ALA A 138 1.97 1.37 -27.26
N SER A 139 1.50 2.56 -27.67
CA SER A 139 0.32 2.80 -28.50
C SER A 139 0.75 3.31 -29.88
#